data_AF-K1RYJ9-F1
#
_entry.id   AF-K1RYJ9-F1
#
_cell.length_a   1.000
_cell.length_b   1.000
_cell.length_c   1.000
_cell.angle_alpha   90.00
_cell.angle_beta   90.00
_cell.angle_gamma   90.00
#
_symmetry.space_group_name_H-M   'P 1'
#
loop_
_entity.id
_entity.type
_entity.pdbx_description
1 polymer ?
#
loop_
_entity_poly.entity_id
_entity_poly.type
_entity_poly.pdbx_seq_one_letter_code
_entity_poly.pdbx_strand_id
1 'polypeptide(L)' 'DIVDLLSINLLGVVPDDEFIITQTNKGEPAVINKKAPSGKAYLEIARRILGENIDVTIPGRDEGFFTKIKGIFRKK' A
#
# COMPACT_ATOMS: atom_id res chain seq x y z
N ASP A 1 14.88 2.20 6.28
CA ASP A 1 15.56 1.16 7.08
C ASP A 1 15.72 -0.16 6.33
N ILE A 2 14.68 -1.00 6.16
CA ILE A 2 14.83 -2.30 5.44
C ILE A 2 15.06 -2.11 3.94
N VAL A 3 14.27 -1.25 3.29
CA VAL A 3 14.39 -0.98 1.85
C VAL A 3 15.78 -0.42 1.51
N ASP A 4 16.25 0.54 2.32
CA ASP A 4 17.57 1.16 2.15
C ASP A 4 18.71 0.16 2.37
N LEU A 5 18.57 -0.73 3.36
CA LEU A 5 19.55 -1.78 3.64
C LEU A 5 19.66 -2.78 2.48
N LEU A 6 18.52 -3.23 1.95
CA LEU A 6 18.49 -4.27 0.92
C LEU A 6 18.77 -3.73 -0.48
N SER A 7 18.67 -2.41 -0.70
CA SER A 7 18.90 -1.77 -2.01
C SER A 7 18.05 -2.39 -3.14
N ILE A 8 16.82 -2.79 -2.82
CA ILE A 8 15.85 -3.34 -3.77
C ILE A 8 14.61 -2.47 -3.86
N ASN A 9 13.94 -2.54 -5.01
CA ASN A 9 12.68 -1.82 -5.22
C ASN A 9 11.56 -2.42 -4.38
N LEU A 10 10.89 -1.57 -3.59
CA LEU A 10 9.69 -1.94 -2.84
C LEU A 10 8.50 -2.03 -3.80
N LEU A 11 7.92 -3.23 -3.96
CA LEU A 11 6.73 -3.42 -4.80
C LEU A 11 5.43 -3.00 -4.10
N GLY A 12 5.39 -3.03 -2.77
CA GLY A 12 4.23 -2.62 -1.99
C GLY A 12 4.30 -3.10 -0.55
N VAL A 13 3.37 -2.60 0.26
CA VAL A 13 3.21 -2.98 1.67
C VAL A 13 1.79 -3.48 1.86
N VAL A 14 1.65 -4.70 2.36
CA VAL A 14 0.34 -5.26 2.74
C VAL A 14 0.14 -4.98 4.23
N PRO A 15 -0.87 -4.19 4.63
CA PRO A 15 -1.15 -3.95 6.04
C PRO A 15 -1.69 -5.20 6.72
N ASP A 16 -1.58 -5.24 8.04
CA ASP A 16 -2.36 -6.17 8.85
C ASP A 16 -3.86 -5.91 8.64
N ASP A 17 -4.64 -6.97 8.49
CA ASP A 17 -6.02 -6.89 8.03
C ASP A 17 -6.89 -8.04 8.56
N GLU A 18 -7.85 -7.71 9.41
CA GLU A 18 -8.83 -8.66 9.97
C GLU A 18 -9.67 -9.37 8.90
N PHE A 19 -9.83 -8.76 7.71
CA PHE A 19 -10.55 -9.38 6.62
C PHE A 19 -9.84 -10.64 6.10
N ILE A 20 -8.53 -10.79 6.27
CA ILE A 20 -7.80 -12.01 5.89
C ILE A 20 -8.41 -13.22 6.60
N ILE A 21 -8.61 -13.13 7.91
CA ILE A 21 -9.15 -14.23 8.72
C ILE A 21 -10.55 -14.60 8.24
N THR A 22 -11.42 -13.60 8.08
CA THR A 22 -12.81 -13.84 7.69
C THR A 22 -12.94 -14.40 6.26
N GLN A 23 -12.07 -13.98 5.33
CA GLN A 23 -12.07 -14.42 3.94
C GLN A 23 -11.50 -15.84 3.80
N THR A 24 -10.41 -16.15 4.51
CA THR A 24 -9.87 -17.52 4.59
C THR A 24 -10.92 -18.51 5.12
N ASN A 25 -11.66 -18.15 6.17
CA ASN A 25 -12.72 -19.02 6.72
C ASN A 25 -13.91 -19.20 5.75
N LYS A 26 -14.13 -18.26 4.83
CA LYS A 26 -15.14 -18.38 3.76
C LYS A 26 -14.64 -19.13 2.53
N GLY A 27 -13.35 -19.39 2.41
CA GLY A 27 -12.73 -19.92 1.20
C GLY A 27 -12.69 -18.91 0.05
N GLU A 28 -12.78 -17.61 0.35
CA GLU A 28 -12.79 -16.53 -0.63
C GLU A 28 -11.46 -15.73 -0.58
N PRO A 29 -10.89 -15.32 -1.73
CA PRO A 29 -9.73 -14.43 -1.75
C PRO A 29 -10.04 -13.03 -1.21
N ALA A 30 -9.16 -12.49 -0.37
CA ALA A 30 -9.32 -11.15 0.22
C ALA A 30 -9.42 -10.01 -0.81
N VAL A 31 -8.86 -10.19 -2.02
CA VAL A 31 -8.95 -9.24 -3.14
C VAL A 31 -10.38 -9.01 -3.64
N ILE A 32 -11.32 -9.91 -3.37
CA ILE A 32 -12.73 -9.77 -3.76
C ILE A 32 -13.42 -8.71 -2.88
N ASN A 33 -13.01 -8.60 -1.62
CA ASN A 33 -13.59 -7.66 -0.68
C ASN A 33 -13.03 -6.24 -0.88
N LYS A 34 -13.83 -5.36 -1.48
CA LYS A 34 -13.46 -3.95 -1.71
C LYS A 34 -13.19 -3.15 -0.43
N LYS A 35 -13.62 -3.65 0.74
CA LYS A 35 -13.35 -3.02 2.05
C LYS A 35 -12.05 -3.52 2.68
N ALA A 36 -11.44 -4.59 2.16
CA ALA A 36 -10.20 -5.15 2.68
C ALA A 36 -9.00 -4.30 2.22
N PRO A 37 -8.29 -3.61 3.12
CA PRO A 37 -7.07 -2.88 2.76
C PRO A 37 -5.98 -3.82 2.20
N SER A 38 -5.90 -5.07 2.68
CA SER A 38 -4.99 -6.07 2.11
C SER A 38 -5.33 -6.40 0.66
N GLY A 39 -6.61 -6.53 0.33
CA GLY A 39 -7.08 -6.81 -1.03
C GLY A 39 -6.66 -5.72 -2.02
N LYS A 40 -6.79 -4.45 -1.63
CA LYS A 40 -6.30 -3.32 -2.42
C LYS A 40 -4.78 -3.37 -2.59
N ALA A 41 -4.03 -3.62 -1.51
CA ALA A 41 -2.57 -3.68 -1.57
C ALA A 41 -2.08 -4.80 -2.51
N TYR A 42 -2.67 -5.99 -2.43
CA TYR A 42 -2.33 -7.10 -3.33
C TYR A 42 -2.60 -6.75 -4.80
N LEU A 43 -3.72 -6.10 -5.08
CA LEU A 43 -4.07 -5.72 -6.47
C LEU A 43 -3.08 -4.69 -7.03
N GLU A 44 -2.69 -3.69 -6.24
CA GLU A 44 -1.68 -2.71 -6.65
C GLU A 44 -0.31 -3.36 -6.89
N ILE A 45 0.10 -4.30 -6.02
CA ILE A 45 1.35 -5.06 -6.19
C ILE A 45 1.30 -5.86 -7.49
N ALA A 46 0.19 -6.57 -7.75
CA ALA A 46 0.03 -7.34 -8.99
C ALA A 46 0.12 -6.45 -10.23
N ARG A 47 -0.51 -5.27 -10.22
CA ARG A 47 -0.41 -4.31 -11.31
C ARG A 47 1.01 -3.79 -11.55
N ARG A 48 1.77 -3.52 -10.49
CA ARG A 48 3.20 -3.13 -10.61
C ARG A 48 4.04 -4.27 -11.18
N ILE A 49 3.79 -5.51 -10.79
CA ILE A 49 4.43 -6.70 -11.38
C ILE A 49 4.12 -6.81 -12.88
N LEU A 50 2.90 -6.44 -13.29
CA LEU A 50 2.48 -6.39 -14.69
C LEU A 50 3.01 -5.16 -15.45
N GLY A 51 3.80 -4.29 -14.80
CA GLY A 51 4.46 -3.14 -15.42
C GLY A 51 3.68 -1.82 -15.32
N GLU A 52 2.56 -1.78 -14.60
CA GLU A 52 1.84 -0.53 -14.36
C GLU A 52 2.61 0.37 -13.39
N ASN A 53 2.71 1.66 -13.71
CA ASN A 53 3.41 2.63 -12.88
C ASN A 53 2.46 3.26 -11.85
N ILE A 54 2.38 2.63 -10.67
CA ILE A 54 1.48 3.02 -9.57
C ILE A 54 2.35 3.36 -8.35
N ASP A 55 2.11 4.50 -7.69
CA ASP A 55 2.83 4.90 -6.48
C ASP A 55 2.62 3.90 -5.34
N VAL A 56 3.68 3.59 -4.59
CA VAL A 56 3.60 2.67 -3.44
C VAL A 56 2.91 3.36 -2.27
N THR A 57 1.74 2.84 -1.88
CA THR A 57 1.04 3.28 -0.68
C THR A 57 1.67 2.63 0.56
N ILE A 58 2.14 3.44 1.52
CA ILE A 58 2.67 2.96 2.81
C ILE A 58 1.67 3.33 3.92
N PRO A 59 0.96 2.35 4.52
CA PRO A 59 0.03 2.59 5.63
C PRO A 59 0.73 3.29 6.80
N GLY A 60 0.08 4.32 7.38
CA GLY A 60 0.60 5.06 8.53
C GLY A 60 1.68 6.10 8.21
N ARG A 61 2.14 6.20 6.95
CA ARG A 61 2.93 7.35 6.47
C ARG A 61 1.97 8.33 5.82
N ASP A 62 1.56 9.35 6.58
CA ASP A 62 0.87 10.53 6.03
C ASP A 62 1.89 11.39 5.24
N GLU A 63 2.39 10.85 4.13
CA GLU A 63 2.99 11.65 3.06
C GLU A 63 1.85 12.25 2.22
N GLY A 64 0.89 12.90 2.88
CA GLY A 64 -0.20 13.56 2.21
C GLY A 64 0.32 14.69 1.33
N PHE A 65 -0.33 14.88 0.18
CA PHE A 65 -0.23 16.10 -0.64
C PHE A 65 -0.24 17.38 0.21
N PHE A 66 -0.97 17.37 1.33
CA PHE A 66 -0.99 18.42 2.35
C PHE A 66 0.36 18.70 3.00
N THR A 67 1.15 17.69 3.33
CA THR A 67 2.50 17.84 3.91
C THR A 67 3.44 18.53 2.92
N LYS A 68 3.31 18.20 1.62
CA LYS A 68 4.05 18.82 0.52
C LYS A 68 3.64 20.29 0.28
N ILE A 69 2.34 20.60 0.34
CA ILE A 69 1.81 21.97 0.23
C ILE A 69 2.22 22.82 1.46
N LYS A 70 2.13 22.28 2.67
CA LYS A 70 2.48 22.98 3.91
C LYS A 70 3.99 23.31 3.96
N GLY A 71 4.84 22.46 3.38
CA GLY A 71 6.27 22.73 3.24
C GLY A 71 6.60 23.92 2.32
N ILE A 72 5.80 24.15 1.27
CA ILE A 72 5.97 25.30 0.36
C ILE A 72 5.54 26.60 1.04
N PHE A 73 4.47 26.58 1.83
CA PHE A 73 3.99 27.76 2.56
C PHE A 73 4.88 28.15 3.74
N ARG A 74 5.61 27.21 4.35
CA ARG A 74 6.52 27.49 5.48
C ARG A 74 7.89 28.05 5.04
N LYS A 75 8.16 28.08 3.74
CA LYS A 75 9.42 28.57 3.16
C LYS A 75 9.31 29.99 2.60
N LYS A 76 8.22 30.71 2.94
CA LYS A 76 8.02 32.13 2.64
C LYS A 76 8.05 32.95 3.93
#